data_AF-A0A946ZPR6-F1
#
_entry.id   AF-A0A946ZPR6-F1
#
_cell.length_a   1.000
_cell.length_b   1.000
_cell.length_c   1.000
_cell.angle_alpha   90.00
_cell.angle_beta   90.00
_cell.angle_gamma   90.00
#
_symmetry.space_group_name_H-M   'P 1'
#
loop_
_entity.id
_entity.type
_entity.pdbx_description
1 polymer ?
#
loop_
_entity_poly.entity_id
_entity_poly.type
_entity_poly.pdbx_seq_one_letter_code
_entity_poly.pdbx_strand_id
1 'polypeptide(L)'
;MKTRFILCAFLLVLFQTGGDLFGQSSGPGWNNNFKNDVLSGASQPQQSFRDSLYLWQENVQLQTDKSIFLPGEVLFFKADIFTGPEQLRVSASEVLKVEFLNKEGELLMSQFQRIENGMSHGSIEIPKKIDQGHYYLRAYT
;
A
#
# COMPACT_ATOMS: atom_id res chain seq x y z
N MET A 1 -36.42 -23.08 22.40
CA MET A 1 -36.37 -22.88 20.93
C MET A 1 -34.93 -23.00 20.49
N LYS A 2 -34.66 -23.96 19.58
CA LYS A 2 -33.32 -24.36 19.13
C LYS A 2 -32.91 -23.50 17.93
N THR A 3 -31.79 -22.81 18.00
CA THR A 3 -31.18 -22.11 16.85
C THR A 3 -29.84 -22.78 16.55
N ARG A 4 -29.72 -23.23 15.30
CA ARG A 4 -28.67 -24.12 14.81
C ARG A 4 -27.42 -23.32 14.42
N PHE A 5 -26.27 -23.71 14.96
CA PHE A 5 -24.95 -23.35 14.43
C PHE A 5 -24.73 -24.08 13.11
N ILE A 6 -24.47 -23.34 12.02
CA ILE A 6 -24.02 -23.90 10.75
C ILE A 6 -22.50 -23.81 10.75
N LEU A 7 -21.83 -24.91 11.08
CA LEU A 7 -20.41 -25.11 10.87
C LEU A 7 -20.23 -25.55 9.41
N CYS A 8 -19.61 -24.71 8.59
CA CYS A 8 -19.29 -25.01 7.21
C CYS A 8 -18.10 -25.98 7.17
N ALA A 9 -18.37 -27.26 6.96
CA ALA A 9 -17.33 -28.29 6.80
C ALA A 9 -16.80 -28.23 5.37
N PHE A 10 -15.57 -27.73 5.20
CA PHE A 10 -14.85 -27.74 3.93
C PHE A 10 -14.32 -29.16 3.69
N LEU A 11 -14.93 -29.88 2.75
CA LEU A 11 -14.61 -31.26 2.40
C LEU A 11 -13.49 -31.26 1.35
N LEU A 12 -12.27 -31.58 1.78
CA LEU A 12 -11.10 -31.75 0.90
C LEU A 12 -11.17 -33.13 0.21
N VAL A 13 -11.54 -33.14 -1.07
CA VAL A 13 -11.40 -34.33 -1.93
C VAL A 13 -10.10 -34.21 -2.71
N LEU A 14 -9.13 -35.05 -2.39
CA LEU A 14 -7.93 -35.28 -3.21
C LEU A 14 -8.27 -36.32 -4.28
N PHE A 15 -8.52 -35.87 -5.51
CA PHE A 15 -8.49 -36.76 -6.67
C PHE A 15 -7.06 -36.81 -7.21
N GLN A 16 -6.35 -37.90 -6.89
CA GLN A 16 -5.16 -38.29 -7.64
C GLN A 16 -5.60 -39.15 -8.83
N THR A 17 -5.40 -38.65 -10.05
CA THR A 17 -5.35 -39.49 -11.25
C THR A 17 -4.07 -39.15 -11.98
N GLY A 18 -3.09 -40.04 -11.87
CA GLY A 18 -1.85 -39.99 -12.63
C GLY A 18 -2.09 -40.42 -14.08
N GLY A 19 -1.47 -39.69 -15.00
CA GLY A 19 -1.32 -40.08 -16.39
C GLY A 19 0.06 -39.63 -16.83
N ASP A 20 1.02 -40.56 -16.87
CA ASP A 20 2.37 -40.30 -17.37
C ASP A 20 2.38 -40.44 -18.90
N LEU A 21 2.63 -39.33 -19.59
CA LEU A 21 2.93 -39.30 -21.02
C LEU A 21 4.40 -39.67 -21.24
N PHE A 22 4.66 -40.79 -21.91
CA PHE A 22 6.01 -41.16 -22.33
C PHE A 22 6.41 -40.36 -23.59
N GLY A 23 7.16 -39.27 -23.40
CA GLY A 23 7.94 -38.63 -24.46
C GLY A 23 9.32 -39.31 -24.60
N GLN A 24 9.79 -39.48 -25.83
CA GLN A 24 11.14 -40.01 -26.11
C GLN A 24 12.22 -39.16 -25.45
N SER A 25 13.13 -39.77 -24.70
CA SER A 25 14.07 -39.06 -23.81
C SER A 25 15.48 -38.83 -24.36
N SER A 26 15.78 -39.13 -25.63
CA SER A 26 17.16 -38.97 -26.11
C SER A 26 17.31 -39.03 -27.63
N GLY A 27 17.64 -37.88 -28.25
CA GLY A 27 18.21 -37.80 -29.60
C GLY A 27 19.75 -37.92 -29.60
N PRO A 28 20.40 -38.04 -30.77
CA PRO A 28 21.85 -38.20 -30.88
C PRO A 28 22.56 -36.93 -30.40
N GLY A 29 23.35 -37.04 -29.32
CA GLY A 29 24.04 -35.91 -28.69
C GLY A 29 23.72 -35.68 -27.20
N TRP A 30 22.96 -36.60 -26.56
CA TRP A 30 22.61 -36.49 -25.15
C TRP A 30 23.84 -36.64 -24.23
N ASN A 31 24.17 -35.58 -23.49
CA ASN A 31 25.06 -35.66 -22.33
C ASN A 31 24.21 -35.63 -21.04
N ASN A 32 24.62 -36.38 -20.03
CA ASN A 32 23.86 -36.58 -18.79
C ASN A 32 23.86 -35.33 -17.89
N ASN A 33 24.65 -34.32 -18.26
CA ASN A 33 24.89 -33.11 -17.48
C ASN A 33 23.96 -31.96 -17.92
N PHE A 34 23.25 -32.08 -19.04
CA PHE A 34 22.35 -31.03 -19.53
C PHE A 34 21.20 -30.72 -18.55
N LYS A 35 20.73 -31.73 -17.81
CA LYS A 35 19.76 -31.52 -16.72
C LYS A 35 20.38 -30.83 -15.50
N ASN A 36 21.64 -31.12 -15.18
CA ASN A 36 22.29 -30.55 -14.00
C ASN A 36 22.65 -29.08 -14.24
N ASP A 37 23.07 -28.69 -15.45
CA ASP A 37 23.45 -27.31 -15.76
C ASP A 37 22.25 -26.38 -16.00
N VAL A 38 21.15 -26.90 -16.57
CA VAL A 38 19.95 -26.08 -16.87
C VAL A 38 18.95 -26.06 -15.70
N LEU A 39 18.81 -27.14 -14.91
CA LEU A 39 17.85 -27.20 -13.80
C LEU A 39 18.41 -26.68 -12.47
N SER A 40 19.75 -26.59 -12.32
CA SER A 40 20.37 -25.89 -11.18
C SER A 40 20.29 -24.36 -11.31
N GLY A 41 20.11 -23.83 -12.53
CA GLY A 41 19.84 -22.41 -12.78
C GLY A 41 18.34 -22.03 -12.73
N ALA A 42 17.42 -22.98 -12.93
CA ALA A 42 15.98 -22.73 -13.02
C ALA A 42 15.23 -22.76 -11.67
N SER A 43 15.96 -22.97 -10.57
CA SER A 43 15.41 -23.01 -9.21
C SER A 43 16.08 -21.97 -8.29
N GLN A 44 16.43 -20.81 -8.84
CA GLN A 44 16.49 -19.60 -8.01
C GLN A 44 15.08 -19.02 -7.99
N PRO A 45 14.37 -19.03 -6.84
CA PRO A 45 13.16 -18.24 -6.71
C PRO A 45 13.56 -16.80 -7.06
N GLN A 46 12.92 -16.23 -8.08
CA GLN A 46 13.08 -14.81 -8.39
C GLN A 46 12.37 -13.99 -7.30
N GLN A 47 12.92 -14.01 -6.09
CA GLN A 47 12.37 -13.36 -4.90
C GLN A 47 13.03 -12.00 -4.62
N SER A 48 14.19 -11.70 -5.19
CA SER A 48 15.03 -10.58 -4.75
C SER A 48 14.75 -9.20 -5.37
N PHE A 49 13.84 -9.07 -6.35
CA PHE A 49 13.57 -7.77 -6.99
C PHE A 49 12.28 -7.08 -6.52
N ARG A 50 11.33 -7.83 -5.95
CA ARG A 50 10.02 -7.29 -5.53
C ARG A 50 10.09 -6.47 -4.24
N ASP A 51 11.17 -6.60 -3.45
CA ASP A 51 11.29 -5.95 -2.13
C ASP A 51 11.96 -4.57 -2.15
N SER A 52 12.50 -4.11 -3.29
CA SER A 52 13.14 -2.78 -3.34
C SER A 52 12.14 -1.65 -3.08
N LEU A 53 10.91 -1.73 -3.62
CA LEU A 53 9.90 -0.67 -3.41
C LEU A 53 9.40 -0.60 -1.97
N TYR A 54 9.38 -1.73 -1.27
CA TYR A 54 9.00 -1.79 0.14
C TYR A 54 9.97 -0.98 1.02
N LEU A 55 11.26 -0.94 0.66
CA LEU A 55 12.27 -0.13 1.36
C LEU A 55 12.07 1.38 1.21
N TRP A 56 11.38 1.81 0.16
CA TRP A 56 11.12 3.22 -0.15
C TRP A 56 9.66 3.63 0.04
N GLN A 57 8.83 2.77 0.64
CA GLN A 57 7.44 3.12 0.90
C GLN A 57 7.34 4.25 1.92
N GLU A 58 6.70 5.36 1.54
CA GLU A 58 6.46 6.49 2.43
C GLU A 58 5.15 6.31 3.22
N ASN A 59 5.19 6.70 4.49
CA ASN A 59 4.08 6.75 5.41
C ASN A 59 3.91 8.20 5.90
N VAL A 60 2.78 8.82 5.55
CA VAL A 60 2.46 10.19 5.96
C VAL A 60 1.64 10.16 7.23
N GLN A 61 2.19 10.70 8.32
CA GLN A 61 1.49 10.90 9.59
C GLN A 61 1.04 12.36 9.70
N LEU A 62 -0.26 12.59 9.55
CA LEU A 62 -0.87 13.92 9.58
C LEU A 62 -1.46 14.22 10.97
N GLN A 63 -1.16 15.40 11.51
CA GLN A 63 -1.68 15.89 12.79
C GLN A 63 -2.26 17.29 12.61
N THR A 64 -3.43 17.53 13.19
CA THR A 64 -4.10 18.84 13.22
C THR A 64 -4.03 19.46 14.62
N ASP A 65 -4.20 20.78 14.70
CA ASP A 65 -4.27 21.52 15.96
C ASP A 65 -5.53 21.20 16.78
N LYS A 66 -6.66 20.98 16.09
CA LYS A 66 -7.97 20.68 16.68
C LYS A 66 -8.66 19.53 15.92
N SER A 67 -9.67 18.95 16.56
CA SER A 67 -10.56 17.93 15.96
C SER A 67 -11.90 18.50 15.50
N ILE A 68 -12.28 19.70 15.97
CA ILE A 68 -13.54 20.38 15.65
C ILE A 68 -13.20 21.82 15.26
N PHE A 69 -13.78 22.25 14.14
CA PHE A 69 -13.58 23.59 13.57
C PHE A 69 -14.92 24.27 13.31
N LEU A 70 -14.97 25.57 13.52
CA LEU A 70 -16.11 26.40 13.13
C LEU A 70 -15.92 26.95 11.71
N PRO A 71 -17.01 27.27 10.98
CA PRO A 71 -16.91 27.95 9.68
C PRO A 71 -16.10 29.24 9.76
N GLY A 72 -15.14 29.43 8.86
CA GLY A 72 -14.23 30.58 8.85
C GLY A 72 -13.02 30.48 9.79
N GLU A 73 -12.87 29.39 10.55
CA GLU A 73 -11.63 29.15 11.28
C GLU A 73 -10.49 28.69 10.36
N VAL A 74 -9.27 28.80 10.87
CA VAL A 74 -8.08 28.23 10.23
C VAL A 74 -7.77 26.88 10.87
N LEU A 75 -7.68 25.84 10.06
CA LEU A 75 -7.15 24.53 10.42
C LEU A 75 -5.64 24.54 10.21
N PHE A 76 -4.87 24.28 11.27
CA PHE A 76 -3.43 24.13 11.17
C PHE A 76 -3.07 22.64 11.20
N PHE A 77 -2.07 22.25 10.39
CA PHE A 77 -1.59 20.88 10.37
C PHE A 77 -0.08 20.80 10.22
N LYS A 78 0.46 19.67 10.70
CA LYS A 78 1.81 19.20 10.38
C LYS A 78 1.73 17.77 9.87
N ALA A 79 2.68 17.40 9.02
CA ALA A 79 2.84 16.07 8.50
C ALA A 79 4.29 15.63 8.69
N ASP A 80 4.45 14.41 9.18
CA ASP A 80 5.72 13.74 9.31
C ASP A 80 5.73 12.55 8.34
N ILE A 81 6.73 12.49 7.46
CA ILE A 81 6.87 11.46 6.45
C ILE A 81 7.98 10.50 6.88
N PHE A 82 7.61 9.22 6.99
CA PHE A 82 8.51 8.14 7.37
C PHE A 82 8.67 7.17 6.20
N THR A 83 9.90 6.77 5.90
CA THR A 83 10.20 5.89 4.78
C THR A 83 10.65 4.50 5.26
N GLY A 84 10.13 3.49 4.59
CA GLY A 84 10.58 2.11 4.70
C GLY A 84 10.22 1.42 6.02
N PRO A 85 10.72 0.19 6.21
CA PRO A 85 10.36 -0.66 7.36
C PRO A 85 10.85 -0.11 8.70
N GLU A 86 11.99 0.59 8.68
CA GLU A 86 12.57 1.23 9.86
C GLU A 86 11.87 2.53 10.25
N GLN A 87 10.91 3.00 9.44
CA GLN A 87 10.19 4.26 9.66
C GLN A 87 11.16 5.41 9.93
N LEU A 88 12.17 5.56 9.07
CA LEU A 88 13.10 6.68 9.17
C LEU A 88 12.39 7.95 8.70
N ARG A 89 12.51 9.05 9.45
CA ARG A 89 11.95 10.35 9.06
C ARG A 89 12.78 10.99 7.96
N VAL A 90 12.57 10.49 6.75
CA VAL A 90 13.14 10.96 5.50
C VAL A 90 12.06 10.80 4.43
N SER A 91 12.13 11.60 3.39
CA SER A 91 11.20 11.52 2.26
C SER A 91 12.01 11.65 0.97
N ALA A 92 11.73 10.77 0.02
CA ALA A 92 12.21 10.90 -1.36
C ALA A 92 11.37 11.92 -2.15
N SER A 93 10.15 12.18 -1.68
CA SER A 93 9.24 13.16 -2.24
C SER A 93 9.56 14.58 -1.77
N GLU A 94 9.48 15.55 -2.67
CA GLU A 94 9.72 16.96 -2.35
C GLU A 94 8.44 17.71 -1.97
N VAL A 95 7.28 17.12 -2.27
CA VAL A 95 5.98 17.78 -2.17
C VAL A 95 4.96 16.85 -1.54
N LEU A 96 4.25 17.37 -0.53
CA LEU A 96 3.07 16.76 0.06
C LEU A 96 1.82 17.38 -0.55
N LYS A 97 0.96 16.58 -1.16
CA LYS A 97 -0.37 17.04 -1.58
C LYS A 97 -1.35 16.86 -0.43
N VAL A 98 -2.07 17.94 -0.09
CA VAL A 98 -3.08 17.97 0.96
C VAL A 98 -4.42 18.35 0.36
N GLU A 99 -5.45 17.57 0.66
CA GLU A 99 -6.80 17.71 0.13
C GLU A 99 -7.80 17.76 1.29
N PHE A 100 -8.71 18.75 1.23
CA PHE A 100 -9.84 18.89 2.14
C PHE A 100 -11.11 18.47 1.40
N LEU A 101 -11.82 17.48 1.94
CA LEU A 101 -12.97 16.85 1.31
C LEU A 101 -14.20 16.90 2.20
N ASN A 102 -15.38 17.00 1.60
CA ASN A 102 -16.65 16.89 2.32
C ASN A 102 -16.97 15.44 2.74
N LYS A 103 -18.10 15.26 3.43
CA LYS A 103 -18.56 13.96 3.92
C LYS A 103 -18.85 12.97 2.78
N GLU A 104 -19.17 13.46 1.58
CA GLU A 104 -19.33 12.66 0.36
C GLU A 104 -17.99 12.27 -0.31
N GLY A 105 -16.88 12.81 0.17
CA GLY A 105 -15.55 12.61 -0.44
C GLY A 105 -15.29 13.49 -1.66
N GLU A 106 -16.11 14.52 -1.88
CA GLU A 106 -15.89 15.53 -2.91
C GLU A 106 -14.79 16.50 -2.47
N LEU A 107 -13.90 16.83 -3.41
CA LEU A 107 -12.79 17.74 -3.17
C LEU A 107 -13.31 19.18 -3.03
N LEU A 108 -13.07 19.80 -1.87
CA LEU A 108 -13.37 21.21 -1.64
C LEU A 108 -12.17 22.11 -1.88
N MET A 109 -10.99 21.67 -1.47
CA MET A 109 -9.74 22.41 -1.62
C MET A 109 -8.55 21.44 -1.70
N SER A 110 -7.51 21.82 -2.44
CA SER A 110 -6.23 21.12 -2.45
C SER A 110 -5.07 22.11 -2.46
N GLN A 111 -3.98 21.73 -1.82
CA GLN A 111 -2.74 22.50 -1.83
C GLN A 111 -1.52 21.57 -1.84
N PHE A 112 -0.41 22.10 -2.33
CA PHE A 112 0.88 21.43 -2.33
C PHE A 112 1.77 22.10 -1.28
N GLN A 113 2.35 21.32 -0.40
CA GLN A 113 3.27 21.78 0.65
C GLN A 113 4.65 21.19 0.41
N ARG A 114 5.69 21.98 0.60
CA ARG A 114 7.06 21.49 0.46
C ARG A 114 7.39 20.55 1.62
N ILE A 115 8.05 19.44 1.31
CA ILE A 115 8.62 18.55 2.30
C ILE A 115 10.07 18.94 2.53
N GLU A 116 10.42 19.18 3.78
CA GLU A 116 11.78 19.48 4.23
C GLU A 116 12.15 18.53 5.37
N ASN A 117 13.21 17.75 5.19
CA ASN A 117 13.69 16.78 6.20
C ASN A 117 12.60 15.80 6.68
N GLY A 118 11.77 15.29 5.76
CA GLY A 118 10.66 14.39 6.08
C GLY A 118 9.54 15.06 6.89
N MET A 119 9.42 16.38 6.83
CA MET A 119 8.39 17.16 7.51
C MET A 119 7.72 18.14 6.55
N SER A 120 6.45 18.44 6.81
CA SER A 120 5.69 19.47 6.11
C SER A 120 4.69 20.08 7.09
N HIS A 121 4.32 21.34 6.88
CA HIS A 121 3.28 22.00 7.68
C HIS A 121 2.50 22.98 6.84
N GLY A 122 1.30 23.33 7.28
CA GLY A 122 0.48 24.29 6.58
C GLY A 122 -0.82 24.61 7.30
N SER A 123 -1.68 25.32 6.59
CA SER A 123 -2.99 25.69 7.07
C SER A 123 -4.03 25.63 5.97
N ILE A 124 -5.30 25.52 6.34
CA ILE A 124 -6.46 25.58 5.45
C ILE A 124 -7.50 26.49 6.11
N GLU A 125 -8.00 27.48 5.39
CA GLU A 125 -9.13 28.28 5.85
C GLU A 125 -10.43 27.53 5.57
N ILE A 126 -11.20 27.23 6.62
CA ILE A 126 -12.49 26.55 6.51
C ILE A 126 -13.50 27.52 5.87
N PRO A 127 -14.19 27.15 4.77
CA PRO A 127 -15.15 28.03 4.13
C PRO A 127 -16.23 28.53 5.11
N LYS A 128 -16.57 29.81 5.05
CA LYS A 128 -17.62 30.42 5.91
C LYS A 128 -19.02 29.85 5.64
N LYS A 129 -19.25 29.31 4.44
CA LYS A 129 -20.49 28.66 4.03
C LYS A 129 -20.19 27.18 3.81
N ILE A 130 -20.33 26.40 4.86
CA ILE A 130 -20.08 24.96 4.86
C ILE A 130 -21.12 24.29 5.76
N ASP A 131 -21.60 23.12 5.34
CA ASP A 131 -22.57 22.38 6.12
C ASP A 131 -21.93 21.78 7.37
N GLN A 132 -22.72 21.56 8.41
CA GLN A 132 -22.25 20.82 9.58
C GLN A 132 -22.06 19.35 9.22
N GLY A 133 -20.93 18.77 9.60
CA GLY A 133 -20.66 17.35 9.39
C GLY A 133 -19.20 16.97 9.61
N HIS A 134 -18.89 15.72 9.25
CA HIS A 134 -17.53 15.22 9.24
C HIS A 134 -16.87 15.54 7.89
N TYR A 135 -15.65 16.06 7.96
CA TYR A 135 -14.83 16.37 6.80
C TYR A 135 -13.57 15.52 6.85
N TYR A 136 -12.97 15.30 5.68
CA TYR A 136 -11.74 14.54 5.58
C TYR A 136 -10.58 15.47 5.20
N LEU A 137 -9.46 15.28 5.87
CA LEU A 137 -8.18 15.85 5.49
C LEU A 137 -7.29 14.70 5.02
N ARG A 138 -6.98 14.68 3.72
CA ARG A 138 -6.16 13.65 3.09
C ARG A 138 -4.81 14.23 2.72
N ALA A 139 -3.74 13.53 3.04
CA ALA A 139 -2.38 13.92 2.68
C ALA A 139 -1.61 12.74 2.10
N TYR A 140 -0.90 12.95 1.00
CA TYR A 140 -0.11 11.93 0.31
C TYR A 140 1.01 12.56 -0.51
N THR A 141 2.04 11.77 -0.75
CA THR A 141 3.17 12.08 -1.63
C THR A 141 3.01 11.45 -3.01
#